data_AF-A0A179S9M0-F1
#
_entry.id   AF-A0A179S9M0-F1
#
_cell.length_a   1.000
_cell.length_b   1.000
_cell.length_c   1.000
_cell.angle_alpha   90.00
_cell.angle_beta   90.00
_cell.angle_gamma   90.00
#
_symmetry.space_group_name_H-M   'P 1'
#
loop_
_entity.id
_entity.type
_entity.pdbx_description
1 polymer ?
#
loop_
_entity_poly.entity_id
_entity_poly.type
_entity_poly.pdbx_seq_one_letter_code
_entity_poly.pdbx_strand_id
1 'polypeptide(L)'
;MPAFPALSPKSLSPNPLRAAMLLAPLAACLLTGGCVLDGASVRDAAKSAGFGPKEVAAPDFVVQSRRGNGDFLPVGVSAPPRETRAKSAAGVQQLEAELDASRQRNEAKGRDAAKVGGAVKPPAPPRVLPAE
;
A
#
# COMPACT_ATOMS: atom_id res chain seq x y z
N MET A 1 45.91 -52.59 2.92
CA MET A 1 44.94 -53.22 3.84
C MET A 1 45.49 -53.14 5.27
N PRO A 2 45.18 -52.12 6.07
CA PRO A 2 45.41 -52.17 7.51
C PRO A 2 44.10 -52.46 8.27
N ALA A 3 44.19 -53.41 9.20
CA ALA A 3 43.13 -53.80 10.12
C ALA A 3 42.94 -52.77 11.24
N PHE A 4 41.69 -52.47 11.59
CA PHE A 4 41.33 -51.67 12.76
C PHE A 4 41.09 -52.57 13.97
N PRO A 5 41.61 -52.23 15.17
CA PRO A 5 41.34 -52.99 16.38
C PRO A 5 39.92 -52.73 16.90
N ALA A 6 39.25 -53.80 17.31
CA ALA A 6 37.93 -53.77 17.91
C ALA A 6 37.97 -53.07 19.28
N LEU A 7 37.26 -51.95 19.41
CA LEU A 7 37.00 -51.30 20.69
C LEU A 7 35.87 -52.04 21.40
N SER A 8 36.21 -52.74 22.49
CA SER A 8 35.24 -53.36 23.40
C SER A 8 34.32 -52.31 24.03
N PRO A 9 33.00 -52.56 24.12
CA PRO A 9 32.08 -51.64 24.79
C PRO A 9 32.30 -51.74 26.30
N LYS A 10 33.02 -50.77 26.89
CA LYS A 10 32.97 -50.53 28.33
C LYS A 10 31.54 -50.14 28.70
N SER A 11 30.94 -50.95 29.56
CA SER A 11 29.63 -50.79 30.18
C SER A 11 29.37 -49.34 30.60
N LEU A 12 28.54 -48.63 29.83
CA LEU A 12 27.99 -47.34 30.22
C LEU A 12 26.84 -47.62 31.19
N SER A 13 27.08 -47.46 32.49
CA SER A 13 25.99 -47.41 33.47
C SER A 13 25.10 -46.20 33.17
N PRO A 14 23.77 -46.34 33.22
CA PRO A 14 22.86 -45.24 32.91
C PRO A 14 22.78 -44.33 34.13
N ASN A 15 23.68 -43.35 34.23
CA ASN A 15 23.50 -42.24 35.17
C ASN A 15 22.50 -41.25 34.55
N PRO A 16 21.27 -41.11 35.10
CA PRO A 16 20.22 -40.25 34.54
C PRO A 16 20.65 -38.77 34.52
N LEU A 17 21.60 -38.40 35.40
CA LEU A 17 22.20 -37.06 35.48
C LEU A 17 23.05 -36.70 34.25
N ARG A 18 23.73 -37.66 33.61
CA ARG A 18 24.53 -37.41 32.39
C ARG A 18 23.69 -37.37 31.13
N ALA A 19 22.64 -38.19 31.08
CA ALA A 19 21.67 -38.15 29.97
C ALA A 19 20.89 -36.83 29.95
N ALA A 20 20.50 -36.31 31.13
CA ALA A 20 19.84 -35.01 31.26
C ALA A 20 20.72 -33.83 30.79
N MET A 21 22.03 -33.91 31.00
CA MET A 21 22.96 -32.83 30.66
C MET A 21 23.24 -32.72 29.15
N LEU A 22 23.11 -33.83 28.40
CA LEU A 22 23.25 -33.85 26.94
C LEU A 22 21.92 -33.64 26.19
N LEU A 23 20.77 -33.96 26.82
CA LEU A 23 19.44 -33.68 26.24
C LEU A 23 19.04 -32.21 26.36
N ALA A 24 19.53 -31.48 27.38
CA ALA A 24 19.19 -30.08 27.60
C ALA A 24 19.52 -29.14 26.43
N PRO A 25 20.70 -29.17 25.79
CA PRO A 25 20.99 -28.29 24.64
C PRO A 25 20.21 -28.70 23.39
N LEU A 26 19.93 -29.98 23.18
CA LEU A 26 19.17 -30.46 22.02
C LEU A 26 17.70 -30.08 22.13
N ALA A 27 17.12 -30.16 23.33
CA ALA A 27 15.78 -29.67 23.62
C ALA A 27 15.69 -28.15 23.50
N ALA A 28 16.71 -27.39 23.92
CA ALA A 28 16.76 -25.95 23.73
C ALA A 28 16.75 -25.55 22.24
N CYS A 29 17.48 -26.28 21.38
CA CYS A 29 17.45 -26.06 19.94
C CYS A 29 16.07 -26.37 19.30
N LEU A 30 15.36 -27.38 19.81
CA LEU A 30 14.00 -27.74 19.36
C LEU A 30 12.93 -26.74 19.86
N LEU A 31 13.13 -26.10 21.02
CA LEU A 31 12.25 -25.01 21.49
C LEU A 31 12.48 -23.69 20.73
N THR A 32 13.63 -23.48 20.10
CA THR A 32 13.83 -22.40 19.12
C THR A 32 13.35 -22.76 17.71
N GLY A 33 12.87 -23.98 17.50
CA GLY A 33 12.29 -24.47 16.24
C GLY A 33 10.83 -24.05 16.01
N GLY A 34 10.48 -22.83 16.41
CA GLY A 34 9.13 -22.27 16.28
C GLY A 34 8.89 -21.62 14.92
N CYS A 35 8.35 -22.43 13.99
CA CYS A 35 7.34 -22.09 12.99
C CYS A 35 7.05 -20.59 12.74
N VAL A 36 7.43 -20.07 11.56
CA VAL A 36 6.84 -18.90 10.86
C VAL A 36 6.32 -17.79 11.78
N LEU A 37 7.12 -17.38 12.77
CA LEU A 37 6.96 -16.06 13.36
C LEU A 37 7.59 -15.11 12.36
N ASP A 38 6.80 -14.17 11.86
CA ASP A 38 7.19 -13.07 10.98
C ASP A 38 8.70 -12.80 11.05
N GLY A 39 9.41 -13.04 9.95
CA GLY A 39 10.87 -13.03 9.88
C GLY A 39 11.50 -11.73 10.40
N ALA A 40 10.69 -10.72 10.72
CA ALA A 40 11.00 -9.60 11.59
C ALA A 40 11.72 -9.97 12.91
N SER A 41 11.30 -10.97 13.69
CA SER A 41 11.90 -11.22 15.01
C SER A 41 13.34 -11.76 14.93
N VAL A 42 13.58 -12.74 14.05
CA VAL A 42 14.92 -13.27 13.76
C VAL A 42 15.78 -12.22 13.07
N ARG A 43 15.20 -11.45 12.14
CA ARG A 43 15.88 -10.35 11.44
C ARG A 43 16.27 -9.23 12.38
N ASP A 44 15.42 -8.85 13.33
CA ASP A 44 15.68 -7.78 14.27
C ASP A 44 16.65 -8.22 15.36
N ALA A 45 16.63 -9.49 15.78
CA ALA A 45 17.67 -10.08 16.61
C ALA A 45 19.02 -10.15 15.88
N ALA A 46 19.04 -10.50 14.59
CA ALA A 46 20.26 -10.48 13.77
C ALA A 46 20.78 -9.05 13.56
N LYS A 47 19.89 -8.07 13.32
CA LYS A 47 20.24 -6.65 13.24
C LYS A 47 20.85 -6.13 14.56
N SER A 48 20.23 -6.43 15.70
CA SER A 48 20.73 -6.00 17.01
C SER A 48 22.05 -6.68 17.38
N ALA A 49 22.27 -7.91 16.92
CA ALA A 49 23.52 -8.64 17.03
C ALA A 49 24.59 -8.21 15.99
N GLY A 50 24.32 -7.21 15.16
CA GLY A 50 25.27 -6.68 14.16
C GLY A 50 25.43 -7.52 12.89
N PHE A 51 24.63 -8.58 12.73
CA PHE A 51 24.54 -9.39 11.51
C PHE A 51 23.50 -8.85 10.50
N GLY A 52 22.95 -7.66 10.75
CA GLY A 52 22.01 -6.99 9.86
C GLY A 52 22.67 -6.28 8.68
N PRO A 53 21.91 -6.01 7.60
CA PRO A 53 22.38 -5.12 6.54
C PRO A 53 22.79 -3.77 7.15
N LYS A 54 23.97 -3.27 6.79
CA LYS A 54 24.42 -1.94 7.23
C LYS A 54 23.40 -0.92 6.73
N GLU A 55 22.91 -0.09 7.64
CA GLU A 55 22.03 1.02 7.30
C GLU A 55 22.85 2.01 6.46
N VAL A 56 22.62 1.99 5.15
CA VAL A 56 23.25 2.93 4.23
C VAL A 56 22.49 4.24 4.38
N ALA A 57 23.17 5.26 4.89
CA ALA A 57 22.61 6.61 4.95
C ALA A 57 22.11 7.01 3.56
N ALA A 58 20.88 7.50 3.50
CA ALA A 58 20.34 8.02 2.25
C ALA A 58 21.19 9.21 1.77
N PRO A 59 21.48 9.33 0.46
CA PRO A 59 22.17 10.49 -0.08
C PRO A 59 21.47 11.81 0.25
N ASP A 60 22.21 12.91 0.37
CA ASP A 60 21.68 14.21 0.83
C ASP A 60 20.50 14.72 -0.01
N PHE A 61 20.53 14.53 -1.33
CA PHE A 61 19.42 14.93 -2.19
C PHE A 61 18.13 14.13 -1.91
N VAL A 62 18.23 12.89 -1.44
CA VAL A 62 17.08 12.07 -1.02
C VAL A 62 16.53 12.58 0.30
N VAL A 63 17.40 13.00 1.22
CA VAL A 63 16.98 13.61 2.49
C VAL A 63 16.27 14.94 2.24
N GLN A 64 16.80 15.76 1.32
CA GLN A 64 16.25 17.08 0.99
C GLN A 64 14.97 17.02 0.14
N SER A 65 14.83 16.02 -0.74
CA SER A 65 13.64 15.86 -1.59
C SER A 65 12.45 15.21 -0.90
N ARG A 66 12.69 14.52 0.23
CA ARG A 66 11.61 14.01 1.08
C ARG A 66 10.86 15.21 1.64
N ARG A 67 9.60 15.37 1.24
CA ARG A 67 8.68 16.28 1.93
C ARG A 67 8.61 15.84 3.39
N GLY A 68 8.94 16.74 4.31
CA GLY A 68 8.81 16.49 5.75
C GLY A 68 7.37 16.16 6.13
N ASN A 69 7.20 15.37 7.20
CA ASN A 69 5.95 14.75 7.63
C ASN A 69 5.34 13.77 6.62
N GLY A 70 5.93 12.57 6.56
CA GLY A 70 5.28 11.31 6.93
C GLY A 70 3.98 10.83 6.26
N ASP A 71 3.27 11.64 5.49
CA ASP A 71 1.97 11.28 4.90
C ASP A 71 2.14 10.47 3.60
N PHE A 72 3.11 9.56 3.58
CA PHE A 72 3.29 8.61 2.51
C PHE A 72 2.60 7.32 2.88
N LEU A 73 1.64 6.91 2.06
CA LEU A 73 1.01 5.62 2.20
C LEU A 73 1.99 4.53 1.73
N PRO A 74 2.39 3.57 2.57
CA PRO A 74 3.35 2.55 2.17
C PRO A 74 2.78 1.66 1.05
N VAL A 75 3.66 1.20 0.17
CA VAL A 75 3.30 0.29 -0.94
C VAL A 75 2.66 -0.98 -0.37
N GLY A 76 1.44 -1.29 -0.82
CA GLY A 76 0.67 -2.44 -0.32
C GLY A 76 -0.36 -2.10 0.77
N VAL A 77 -0.44 -0.85 1.22
CA VAL A 77 -1.53 -0.39 2.11
C VAL A 77 -2.55 0.37 1.27
N SER A 78 -3.83 -0.01 1.39
CA SER A 78 -4.92 0.72 0.72
C SER A 78 -5.13 2.06 1.40
N ALA A 79 -5.48 3.08 0.61
CA ALA A 79 -5.81 4.40 1.15
C ALA A 79 -6.89 4.30 2.23
N PRO A 80 -6.87 5.19 3.25
CA PRO A 80 -7.95 5.28 4.23
C PRO A 80 -9.30 5.31 3.50
N PRO A 81 -10.29 4.54 3.98
CA PRO A 81 -11.62 4.54 3.40
C PRO A 81 -12.13 5.98 3.31
N ARG A 82 -12.56 6.41 2.13
CA ARG A 82 -13.15 7.74 1.96
C ARG A 82 -14.39 7.82 2.85
N GLU A 83 -14.52 8.90 3.63
CA GLU A 83 -15.71 9.14 4.47
C GLU A 83 -16.99 9.26 3.63
N THR A 84 -16.86 9.57 2.35
CA THR A 84 -17.97 9.62 1.40
C THR A 84 -18.37 8.23 0.94
N ARG A 85 -19.49 7.74 1.49
CA ARG A 85 -20.15 6.52 1.06
C ARG A 85 -20.55 6.62 -0.43
N ALA A 86 -20.39 5.52 -1.16
CA ALA A 86 -20.94 5.40 -2.50
C ALA A 86 -22.46 5.64 -2.49
N LYS A 87 -22.98 6.33 -3.51
CA LYS A 87 -24.42 6.53 -3.67
C LYS A 87 -25.11 5.18 -3.84
N SER A 88 -26.30 5.01 -3.26
CA SER A 88 -27.10 3.79 -3.46
C SER A 88 -27.56 3.69 -4.92
N ALA A 89 -27.84 2.49 -5.42
CA ALA A 89 -28.34 2.31 -6.78
C ALA A 89 -29.61 3.14 -7.06
N ALA A 90 -30.51 3.21 -6.08
CA ALA A 90 -31.70 4.08 -6.14
C ALA A 90 -31.33 5.57 -6.21
N GLY A 91 -30.33 6.01 -5.44
CA GLY A 91 -29.83 7.39 -5.49
C GLY A 91 -29.15 7.75 -6.80
N VAL A 92 -28.51 6.79 -7.47
CA VAL A 92 -27.94 6.99 -8.81
C VAL A 92 -29.06 7.18 -9.84
N GLN A 93 -30.08 6.31 -9.85
CA GLN A 93 -31.22 6.42 -10.77
C GLN A 93 -31.99 7.73 -10.58
N GLN A 94 -32.16 8.18 -9.33
CA GLN A 94 -32.81 9.46 -9.05
C GLN A 94 -32.02 10.65 -9.61
N LEU A 95 -30.69 10.62 -9.50
CA LEU A 95 -29.83 11.68 -10.05
C LEU A 95 -29.81 11.67 -11.57
N GLU A 96 -29.84 10.49 -12.20
CA GLU A 96 -29.97 10.36 -13.64
C GLU A 96 -31.28 10.98 -14.13
N ALA A 97 -32.40 10.66 -13.47
CA ALA A 97 -33.70 11.25 -13.78
C ALA A 97 -33.71 12.79 -13.61
N GLU A 98 -33.05 13.30 -12.56
CA GLU A 98 -32.94 14.75 -12.34
C GLU A 98 -32.09 15.43 -13.42
N LEU A 99 -30.98 14.80 -13.83
CA LEU A 99 -30.11 15.30 -14.91
C LEU A 99 -30.84 15.33 -16.25
N ASP A 100 -31.60 14.28 -16.58
CA ASP A 100 -32.37 14.23 -17.82
C ASP A 100 -33.50 15.28 -17.83
N ALA A 101 -34.19 15.44 -16.71
CA ALA A 101 -35.18 16.51 -16.56
C ALA A 101 -34.54 17.89 -16.72
N SER A 102 -33.32 18.09 -16.19
CA SER A 102 -32.56 19.33 -16.35
C SER A 102 -32.17 19.57 -17.81
N ARG A 103 -31.70 18.54 -18.51
CA ARG A 103 -31.39 18.61 -19.95
C ARG A 103 -32.61 19.04 -20.75
N GLN A 104 -33.75 18.40 -20.55
CA GLN A 104 -34.99 18.72 -21.27
C GLN A 104 -35.43 20.18 -21.03
N ARG A 105 -35.32 20.67 -19.80
CA ARG A 105 -35.61 22.08 -19.48
C ARG A 105 -34.67 23.04 -20.20
N ASN A 106 -33.37 22.73 -20.25
CA ASN A 106 -32.39 23.56 -20.91
C ASN A 106 -32.57 23.56 -22.43
N GLU A 107 -32.87 22.42 -23.03
CA GLU A 107 -33.19 22.33 -24.46
C GLU A 107 -34.46 23.10 -24.81
N ALA A 108 -35.50 23.03 -23.98
CA ALA A 108 -36.72 23.81 -24.19
C ALA A 108 -36.42 25.32 -24.17
N LYS A 109 -35.71 25.79 -23.13
CA LYS A 109 -35.27 27.19 -23.04
C LYS A 109 -34.39 27.62 -24.22
N GLY A 110 -33.49 26.74 -24.68
CA GLY A 110 -32.65 26.99 -25.85
C GLY A 110 -33.45 27.14 -27.13
N ARG A 111 -34.46 26.27 -27.34
CA ARG A 111 -35.39 26.39 -28.47
C ARG A 111 -36.18 27.70 -28.43
N ASP A 112 -36.65 28.10 -27.26
CA ASP A 112 -37.39 29.36 -27.12
C ASP A 112 -36.50 30.58 -27.35
N ALA A 113 -35.28 30.58 -26.80
CA ALA A 113 -34.30 31.62 -27.07
C ALA A 113 -33.92 31.70 -28.56
N ALA A 114 -33.76 30.56 -29.24
CA ALA A 114 -33.48 30.53 -30.67
C ALA A 114 -34.61 31.13 -31.52
N LYS A 115 -35.88 30.85 -31.16
CA LYS A 115 -37.04 31.46 -31.83
C LYS A 115 -37.05 32.98 -31.69
N VAL A 116 -36.77 33.49 -30.49
CA VAL A 116 -36.72 34.94 -30.23
C VAL A 116 -35.54 35.58 -30.95
N GLY A 117 -34.35 35.00 -30.86
CA GLY A 117 -33.14 35.52 -31.51
C GLY A 117 -33.22 35.53 -33.04
N GLY A 118 -33.84 34.51 -33.64
CA GLY A 118 -34.07 34.47 -35.09
C GLY A 118 -35.06 35.53 -35.61
N ALA A 119 -35.94 36.05 -34.75
CA ALA A 119 -36.88 37.10 -35.12
C ALA A 119 -36.26 38.51 -35.08
N VAL A 120 -35.07 38.67 -34.50
CA VAL A 120 -34.38 39.96 -34.37
C VAL A 120 -33.38 40.13 -35.52
N LYS A 121 -33.49 41.23 -36.27
CA LYS A 121 -32.53 41.56 -37.32
C LYS A 121 -31.19 41.93 -36.67
N PRO A 122 -30.05 41.36 -37.10
CA PRO A 122 -28.75 41.71 -36.55
C PRO A 122 -28.49 43.22 -36.65
N PRO A 123 -27.86 43.85 -35.63
CA PRO A 123 -27.50 45.26 -35.69
C PRO A 123 -26.56 45.50 -36.88
N ALA A 124 -26.72 46.66 -37.54
CA ALA A 124 -25.85 47.05 -38.64
C ALA A 124 -24.39 47.10 -38.16
N PRO A 125 -23.42 46.65 -38.99
CA PRO A 125 -22.03 46.70 -38.64
C PRO A 125 -21.60 48.15 -38.35
N PRO A 126 -20.69 48.38 -37.38
CA PRO A 126 -20.23 49.71 -37.05
C PRO A 126 -19.55 50.35 -38.26
N ARG A 127 -19.84 51.64 -38.48
CA ARG A 127 -19.22 52.41 -39.56
C ARG A 127 -17.76 52.66 -39.19
N VAL A 128 -16.85 51.87 -39.75
CA VAL A 128 -15.41 52.14 -39.68
C VAL A 128 -15.14 53.40 -40.48
N LEU A 129 -14.69 54.45 -39.79
CA LEU A 129 -14.13 55.64 -40.42
C LEU A 129 -12.81 55.25 -41.10
N PRO A 130 -12.53 55.72 -42.32
CA PRO A 130 -11.26 55.43 -42.98
C PRO A 130 -10.10 55.97 -42.13
N ALA A 131 -9.07 55.15 -41.97
CA ALA A 131 -7.83 55.55 -41.34
C ALA A 131 -7.13 56.61 -42.21
N GLU A 132 -6.70 57.71 -41.59
CA GLU A 132 -5.80 58.71 -42.19
C GLU A 132 -4.39 58.16 -42.41
#